data_AF-A0A7Y3UIM6-F1
#
_entry.id   AF-A0A7Y3UIM6-F1
#
_cell.length_a   1.000
_cell.length_b   1.000
_cell.length_c   1.000
_cell.angle_alpha   90.00
_cell.angle_beta   90.00
_cell.angle_gamma   90.00
#
_symmetry.space_group_name_H-M   'P 1'
#
loop_
_entity.id
_entity.type
_entity.pdbx_description
1 polymer ?
#
loop_
_entity_poly.entity_id
_entity_poly.type
_entity_poly.pdbx_seq_one_letter_code
_entity_poly.pdbx_strand_id
1 'polypeptide(L)'
;MKNIENYRVYYGKSSRNYPESEEASNQTSILLDFLPVNNTHYLVVVAYDSKGNESTYSNEVVYTNYLSGNPPPIAVDDWITTTMDIQSDINVIANDRSLNGTVVPSKVSLVRFSSHGTTTNNWDGTLTYTPDLGYNGKDSFPYTVQDDFGETSNKATVTVTIG
;
A
#
# COMPACT_ATOMS: atom_id res chain seq x y z
N MET A 1 -13.75 -13.82 39.12
CA MET A 1 -13.53 -13.54 37.69
C MET A 1 -12.89 -14.78 37.09
N LYS A 2 -13.42 -15.32 35.99
CA LYS A 2 -12.78 -16.46 35.31
C LYS A 2 -11.56 -15.90 34.56
N ASN A 3 -10.37 -16.42 34.85
CA ASN A 3 -9.17 -16.07 34.10
C ASN A 3 -9.33 -16.62 32.68
N ILE A 4 -9.33 -15.74 31.69
CA ILE A 4 -9.32 -16.12 30.27
C ILE A 4 -7.86 -16.44 29.95
N GLU A 5 -7.57 -17.70 29.64
CA GLU A 5 -6.20 -18.14 29.32
C GLU A 5 -5.93 -18.07 27.82
N ASN A 6 -6.97 -18.20 26.99
CA ASN A 6 -6.90 -18.13 25.53
C ASN A 6 -8.18 -17.54 24.94
N TYR A 7 -8.09 -16.89 23.78
CA TYR A 7 -9.25 -16.49 22.97
C TYR A 7 -8.99 -16.72 21.48
N ARG A 8 -10.06 -16.92 20.72
CA ARG A 8 -10.07 -16.92 19.24
C ARG A 8 -10.98 -15.80 18.76
N VAL A 9 -10.63 -15.22 17.62
CA VAL A 9 -11.45 -14.18 17.00
C VAL A 9 -11.93 -14.67 15.64
N TYR A 10 -13.24 -14.57 15.45
CA TYR A 10 -13.93 -14.96 14.23
C TYR A 10 -14.50 -13.72 13.57
N TYR A 11 -14.44 -13.68 12.24
CA TYR A 11 -15.06 -12.61 11.46
C TYR A 11 -15.98 -13.19 10.37
N GLY A 12 -17.03 -12.43 10.02
CA GLY A 12 -18.01 -12.89 9.04
C GLY A 12 -19.02 -11.82 8.62
N LYS A 13 -19.70 -12.06 7.50
CA LYS A 13 -20.75 -11.16 6.95
C LYS A 13 -22.09 -11.23 7.70
N SER A 14 -22.25 -12.19 8.61
CA SER A 14 -23.42 -12.32 9.46
C SER A 14 -23.03 -12.84 10.84
N SER A 15 -23.88 -12.60 11.84
CA SER A 15 -23.69 -13.15 13.19
C SER A 15 -23.86 -14.67 13.31
N ARG A 16 -23.99 -15.39 12.18
CA ARG A 16 -24.21 -16.84 12.14
C ARG A 16 -23.27 -17.61 11.22
N ASN A 17 -22.54 -16.95 10.32
CA ASN A 17 -21.65 -17.59 9.35
C ASN A 17 -20.24 -17.00 9.45
N TYR A 18 -19.33 -17.76 10.06
CA TYR A 18 -17.93 -17.39 10.31
C TYR A 18 -16.96 -18.36 9.61
N PRO A 19 -16.79 -18.27 8.27
CA PRO A 19 -15.97 -19.24 7.54
C PRO A 19 -14.47 -18.93 7.57
N GLU A 20 -14.06 -17.72 7.92
CA GLU A 20 -12.65 -17.35 8.01
C GLU A 20 -12.30 -17.06 9.48
N SER A 21 -11.51 -17.95 10.06
CA SER A 21 -11.01 -17.83 11.43
C SER A 21 -9.50 -17.64 11.37
N GLU A 22 -9.00 -16.56 11.96
CA GLU A 22 -7.58 -16.46 12.30
C GLU A 22 -7.43 -16.80 13.78
N GLU A 23 -6.59 -17.79 14.10
CA GLU A 23 -6.26 -18.11 15.49
C GLU A 23 -5.32 -17.04 16.06
N ALA A 24 -5.88 -15.91 16.47
CA ALA A 24 -5.13 -14.84 17.11
C ALA A 24 -5.05 -15.06 18.63
N SER A 25 -4.22 -16.00 19.09
CA SER A 25 -3.92 -16.10 20.52
C SER A 25 -3.04 -14.91 20.94
N ASN A 26 -3.48 -14.12 21.93
CA ASN A 26 -2.74 -13.01 22.56
C ASN A 26 -2.47 -11.76 21.69
N GLN A 27 -3.13 -11.56 20.54
CA GLN A 27 -3.08 -10.29 19.81
C GLN A 27 -4.14 -9.29 20.28
N THR A 28 -3.72 -8.12 20.77
CA THR A 28 -4.62 -7.02 21.18
C THR A 28 -5.21 -6.23 20.00
N SER A 29 -4.89 -6.60 18.77
CA SER A 29 -5.26 -5.89 17.55
C SER A 29 -5.32 -6.85 16.37
N ILE A 30 -6.34 -6.72 15.52
CA ILE A 30 -6.56 -7.53 14.32
C ILE A 30 -6.55 -6.59 13.11
N LEU A 31 -5.80 -6.95 12.07
CA LEU A 31 -5.84 -6.26 10.78
C LEU A 31 -7.09 -6.72 10.02
N LEU A 32 -7.93 -5.77 9.60
CA LEU A 32 -9.21 -6.03 8.91
C LEU A 32 -9.11 -5.75 7.40
N ASP A 33 -7.90 -5.79 6.87
CA ASP A 33 -7.55 -5.49 5.48
C ASP A 33 -8.16 -6.45 4.44
N PHE A 34 -8.65 -7.61 4.87
CA PHE A 34 -9.35 -8.57 3.99
C PHE A 34 -10.87 -8.40 3.94
N LEU A 35 -11.46 -7.51 4.74
CA LEU A 35 -12.91 -7.37 4.77
C LEU A 35 -13.42 -6.50 3.61
N PRO A 36 -14.44 -6.97 2.86
CA PRO A 36 -15.09 -6.16 1.85
C PRO A 36 -15.57 -4.81 2.41
N VAL A 37 -15.26 -3.73 1.72
CA VAL A 37 -15.64 -2.37 2.10
C VAL A 37 -17.17 -2.19 2.03
N ASN A 38 -17.72 -1.29 2.86
CA ASN A 38 -19.14 -0.93 2.92
C ASN A 38 -20.08 -2.09 3.26
N ASN A 39 -19.56 -3.11 3.94
CA ASN A 39 -20.34 -4.24 4.42
C ASN A 39 -20.32 -4.28 5.94
N THR A 40 -21.46 -4.63 6.52
CA THR A 40 -21.53 -4.94 7.95
C THR A 40 -20.82 -6.26 8.19
N HIS A 41 -19.81 -6.24 9.07
CA HIS A 41 -19.13 -7.42 9.54
C HIS A 41 -19.38 -7.61 11.04
N TYR A 42 -19.26 -8.85 11.47
CA TYR A 42 -19.38 -9.22 12.87
C TYR A 42 -18.05 -9.78 13.33
N LEU A 43 -17.50 -9.19 14.38
CA LEU A 43 -16.41 -9.77 15.14
C LEU A 43 -17.01 -10.57 16.29
N VAL A 44 -16.58 -11.82 16.44
CA VAL A 44 -16.90 -12.64 17.60
C VAL A 44 -15.63 -13.05 18.30
N VAL A 45 -15.54 -12.69 19.57
CA VAL A 45 -14.47 -13.14 20.45
C VAL A 45 -14.97 -14.30 21.28
N VAL A 46 -14.35 -15.47 21.09
CA VAL A 46 -14.61 -16.67 21.90
C VAL A 46 -13.43 -16.85 22.84
N ALA A 47 -13.71 -16.75 24.14
CA ALA A 47 -12.76 -17.05 25.19
C ALA A 47 -12.83 -18.54 25.56
N TYR A 48 -11.68 -19.12 25.90
CA TYR A 48 -11.56 -20.48 26.41
C TYR A 48 -11.05 -20.44 27.85
N ASP A 49 -11.66 -21.24 28.73
CA ASP A 49 -11.09 -21.48 30.06
C ASP A 49 -9.88 -22.43 30.01
N SER A 50 -9.20 -22.61 31.13
CA SER A 50 -8.01 -23.47 31.26
C SER A 50 -8.24 -24.95 30.95
N LYS A 51 -9.51 -25.35 30.79
CA LYS A 51 -9.93 -26.71 30.44
C LYS A 51 -10.42 -26.80 28.99
N GLY A 52 -10.35 -25.69 28.24
CA GLY A 52 -10.79 -25.60 26.85
C GLY A 52 -12.30 -25.40 26.68
N ASN A 53 -13.03 -25.02 27.73
CA ASN A 53 -14.46 -24.73 27.58
C ASN A 53 -14.66 -23.34 26.96
N GLU A 54 -15.53 -23.29 25.94
CA GLU A 54 -15.88 -22.06 25.24
C GLU A 54 -16.79 -21.14 26.06
N SER A 55 -16.56 -19.84 25.92
CA SER A 55 -17.46 -18.78 26.38
C SER A 55 -17.40 -17.63 25.38
N THR A 56 -18.52 -17.33 24.74
CA THR A 56 -18.64 -16.15 23.88
C THR A 56 -18.55 -14.90 24.74
N TYR A 57 -17.58 -14.04 24.46
CA TYR A 57 -17.32 -12.85 25.27
C TYR A 57 -18.01 -11.60 24.71
N SER A 58 -18.06 -11.45 23.38
CA SER A 58 -18.72 -10.32 22.73
C SER A 58 -19.11 -10.59 21.27
N ASN A 59 -20.20 -9.96 20.84
CA ASN A 59 -20.54 -9.75 19.44
C ASN A 59 -20.39 -8.26 19.18
N GLU A 60 -19.33 -7.84 18.50
CA GLU A 60 -19.14 -6.45 18.11
C GLU A 60 -19.49 -6.28 16.64
N VAL A 61 -20.36 -5.32 16.35
CA VAL A 61 -20.69 -4.94 14.98
C VAL A 61 -19.58 -4.03 14.48
N VAL A 62 -18.81 -4.52 13.53
CA VAL A 62 -17.77 -3.74 12.88
C VAL A 62 -18.31 -3.28 11.54
N TYR A 63 -18.52 -1.97 11.42
CA TYR A 63 -18.75 -1.35 10.13
C TYR A 63 -17.40 -1.15 9.46
N THR A 64 -17.13 -1.85 8.36
CA THR A 64 -15.97 -1.56 7.51
C THR A 64 -16.29 -0.34 6.65
N ASN A 65 -16.40 0.80 7.31
CA ASN A 65 -16.32 2.09 6.64
C ASN A 65 -14.83 2.36 6.40
N TYR A 66 -14.24 1.72 5.38
CA TYR A 66 -13.21 2.43 4.66
C TYR A 66 -13.89 3.73 4.21
N LEU A 67 -13.33 4.88 4.60
CA LEU A 67 -13.82 6.19 4.20
C LEU A 67 -14.28 6.10 2.74
N SER A 68 -15.48 6.60 2.42
CA SER A 68 -16.22 6.31 1.19
C SER A 68 -15.58 6.87 -0.11
N GLY A 69 -14.26 6.91 -0.19
CA GLY A 69 -13.47 7.25 -1.36
C GLY A 69 -12.32 6.25 -1.51
N ASN A 70 -11.88 6.08 -2.74
CA ASN A 70 -10.66 5.36 -3.05
C ASN A 70 -9.48 6.11 -2.42
N PRO A 71 -8.74 5.57 -1.42
CA PRO A 71 -7.52 6.22 -0.95
C PRO A 71 -6.53 6.34 -2.11
N PRO A 72 -5.80 7.47 -2.20
CA PRO A 72 -4.81 7.62 -3.25
C PRO A 72 -3.70 6.56 -3.18
N PRO A 73 -3.07 6.23 -4.32
CA PRO A 73 -1.92 5.34 -4.33
C PRO A 73 -0.77 5.90 -3.48
N ILE A 74 0.08 5.01 -2.99
CA ILE A 74 1.31 5.35 -2.27
C ILE A 74 2.46 5.16 -3.24
N ALA A 75 3.11 6.27 -3.59
CA ALA A 75 4.34 6.26 -4.38
C ALA A 75 5.57 6.21 -3.46
N VAL A 76 6.60 5.46 -3.84
CA VAL A 76 7.80 5.19 -3.04
C VAL A 76 9.05 5.70 -3.78
N ASP A 77 9.98 6.34 -3.05
CA ASP A 77 11.18 6.90 -3.67
C ASP A 77 12.03 5.84 -4.40
N ASP A 78 12.62 6.26 -5.52
CA ASP A 78 13.44 5.42 -6.39
C ASP A 78 14.85 5.96 -6.55
N TRP A 79 15.74 5.10 -7.03
CA TRP A 79 17.15 5.41 -7.22
C TRP A 79 17.73 4.68 -8.42
N ILE A 80 18.50 5.40 -9.24
CA ILE A 80 19.30 4.85 -10.33
C ILE A 80 20.70 5.44 -10.36
N THR A 81 21.62 4.66 -10.95
CA THR A 81 22.97 5.09 -11.28
C THR A 81 23.14 5.03 -12.79
N THR A 82 23.75 6.05 -13.38
CA THR A 82 24.15 6.02 -14.79
C THR A 82 25.56 6.56 -14.95
N THR A 83 26.21 6.22 -16.05
CA THR A 83 27.48 6.85 -16.43
C THR A 83 27.22 8.19 -17.10
N MET A 84 28.20 9.08 -17.04
CA MET A 84 28.17 10.36 -17.76
C MET A 84 27.81 10.16 -19.24
N ASP A 85 26.96 11.06 -19.77
CA ASP A 85 26.49 11.09 -21.16
C ASP A 85 25.69 9.86 -21.63
N ILE A 86 25.37 8.93 -20.72
CA ILE A 86 24.60 7.73 -21.03
C ILE A 86 23.22 7.85 -20.40
N GLN A 87 22.20 7.66 -21.24
CA GLN A 87 20.82 7.58 -20.79
C GLN A 87 20.59 6.30 -19.97
N SER A 88 19.66 6.35 -19.03
CA SER A 88 19.22 5.20 -18.24
C SER A 88 17.72 5.21 -18.05
N ASP A 89 17.12 4.02 -18.07
CA ASP A 89 15.71 3.83 -17.79
C ASP A 89 15.49 3.42 -16.33
N ILE A 90 14.34 3.80 -15.77
CA ILE A 90 13.90 3.42 -14.43
C ILE A 90 12.42 3.06 -14.43
N ASN A 91 12.06 1.91 -13.86
CA ASN A 91 10.67 1.55 -13.58
C ASN A 91 10.26 2.11 -12.22
N VAL A 92 9.60 3.27 -12.22
CA VAL A 92 9.21 3.99 -10.99
C VAL A 92 7.96 3.41 -10.32
N ILE A 93 7.22 2.55 -11.00
CA ILE A 93 6.01 1.93 -10.43
C ILE A 93 6.28 0.58 -9.78
N ALA A 94 7.52 0.09 -9.78
CA ALA A 94 7.88 -1.26 -9.32
C ALA A 94 7.62 -1.48 -7.82
N ASN A 95 7.68 -0.41 -7.03
CA ASN A 95 7.51 -0.36 -5.57
C ASN A 95 6.26 0.45 -5.14
N ASP A 96 5.54 1.04 -6.10
CA ASP A 96 4.32 1.81 -5.85
C ASP A 96 3.12 0.87 -5.66
N ARG A 97 2.13 1.30 -4.85
CA ARG A 97 0.94 0.49 -4.57
C ARG A 97 -0.32 1.32 -4.39
N SER A 98 -1.46 0.78 -4.84
CA SER A 98 -2.80 1.25 -4.45
C SER A 98 -3.44 0.21 -3.53
N LEU A 99 -4.18 0.67 -2.53
CA LEU A 99 -4.77 -0.20 -1.51
C LEU A 99 -6.01 -0.95 -2.02
N ASN A 100 -6.77 -0.30 -2.89
CA ASN A 100 -8.07 -0.75 -3.37
C ASN A 100 -8.24 -0.56 -4.88
N GLY A 101 -7.16 -0.27 -5.58
CA GLY A 101 -7.06 -0.19 -7.03
C GLY A 101 -5.70 -0.66 -7.53
N THR A 102 -5.36 -0.28 -8.76
CA THR A 102 -4.09 -0.62 -9.41
C THR A 102 -3.41 0.64 -9.90
N VAL A 103 -2.11 0.80 -9.62
CA VAL A 103 -1.29 1.87 -10.21
C VAL A 103 -1.31 1.72 -11.73
N VAL A 104 -1.69 2.78 -12.46
CA VAL A 104 -1.81 2.74 -13.91
C VAL A 104 -0.47 3.14 -14.54
N PRO A 105 0.23 2.25 -15.27
CA PRO A 105 1.57 2.55 -15.80
C PRO A 105 1.63 3.77 -16.72
N SER A 106 0.56 4.01 -17.49
CA SER A 106 0.45 5.18 -18.38
C SER A 106 0.06 6.48 -17.67
N LYS A 107 -0.01 6.49 -16.33
CA LYS A 107 -0.39 7.64 -15.51
C LYS A 107 0.69 8.09 -14.52
N VAL A 108 1.96 7.85 -14.87
CA VAL A 108 3.09 8.53 -14.23
C VAL A 108 3.09 10.01 -14.66
N SER A 109 3.38 10.94 -13.75
CA SER A 109 3.49 12.37 -14.04
C SER A 109 4.72 12.98 -13.37
N LEU A 110 5.51 13.71 -14.15
CA LEU A 110 6.62 14.50 -13.61
C LEU A 110 6.07 15.78 -12.96
N VAL A 111 6.37 15.98 -11.69
CA VAL A 111 5.94 17.18 -10.95
C VAL A 111 6.87 18.36 -11.24
N ARG A 112 8.16 18.07 -11.45
CA ARG A 112 9.18 19.02 -11.87
C ARG A 112 10.25 18.29 -12.67
N PHE A 113 10.84 18.98 -13.65
CA PHE A 113 11.98 18.44 -14.40
C PHE A 113 13.26 18.37 -13.57
N SER A 114 14.13 17.43 -13.96
CA SER A 114 15.53 17.32 -13.55
C SER A 114 16.30 18.62 -13.78
N SER A 115 17.34 18.87 -12.97
CA SER A 115 18.15 20.09 -13.07
C SER A 115 19.46 19.91 -13.84
N HIS A 116 19.90 18.66 -14.03
CA HIS A 116 21.18 18.30 -14.62
C HIS A 116 21.06 17.19 -15.67
N GLY A 117 19.89 17.15 -16.31
CA GLY A 117 19.55 16.22 -17.37
C GLY A 117 18.12 16.44 -17.82
N THR A 118 17.68 15.58 -18.74
CA THR A 118 16.30 15.54 -19.22
C THR A 118 15.63 14.24 -18.80
N THR A 119 14.39 14.33 -18.33
CA THR A 119 13.56 13.16 -18.01
C THR A 119 12.39 13.07 -18.96
N THR A 120 12.24 11.92 -19.62
CA THR A 120 11.11 11.59 -20.50
C THR A 120 10.27 10.50 -19.86
N ASN A 121 8.95 10.65 -19.93
CA ASN A 121 8.02 9.60 -19.53
C ASN A 121 7.71 8.70 -20.73
N ASN A 122 7.88 7.38 -20.55
CA ASN A 122 7.66 6.38 -21.59
C ASN A 122 6.20 5.89 -21.64
N TRP A 123 5.37 6.33 -20.69
CA TRP A 123 3.94 6.00 -20.58
C TRP A 123 3.63 4.52 -20.37
N ASP A 124 4.61 3.77 -19.88
CA ASP A 124 4.53 2.34 -19.56
C ASP A 124 4.95 2.03 -18.11
N GLY A 125 5.02 3.06 -17.26
CA GLY A 125 5.52 2.97 -15.89
C GLY A 125 7.01 3.25 -15.77
N THR A 126 7.73 3.39 -16.88
CA THR A 126 9.16 3.73 -16.89
C THR A 126 9.42 5.18 -17.27
N LEU A 127 10.53 5.71 -16.77
CA LEU A 127 11.08 7.01 -17.13
C LEU A 127 12.49 6.82 -17.71
N THR A 128 12.83 7.59 -18.75
CA THR A 128 14.18 7.68 -19.29
C THR A 128 14.83 8.96 -18.80
N TYR A 129 16.00 8.86 -18.17
CA TYR A 129 16.83 9.98 -17.76
C TYR A 129 18.08 10.06 -18.63
N THR A 130 18.36 11.24 -19.18
CA THR A 130 19.59 11.54 -19.94
C THR A 130 20.34 12.68 -19.24
N PRO A 131 21.53 12.43 -18.66
CA PRO A 131 22.35 13.48 -18.05
C PRO A 131 22.68 14.60 -19.06
N ASP A 132 22.88 15.82 -18.55
CA ASP A 132 23.51 16.87 -19.34
C ASP A 132 24.94 16.49 -19.72
N LEU A 133 25.37 16.88 -20.92
CA LEU A 133 26.70 16.54 -21.44
C LEU A 133 27.81 16.96 -20.46
N GLY A 134 28.63 16.00 -20.04
CA GLY A 134 29.75 16.23 -19.13
C GLY A 134 29.37 16.33 -17.65
N TYR A 135 28.09 16.20 -17.27
CA TYR A 135 27.67 16.30 -15.88
C TYR A 135 28.13 15.08 -15.07
N ASN A 136 28.67 15.35 -13.88
CA ASN A 136 28.98 14.36 -12.85
C ASN A 136 28.42 14.87 -11.53
N GLY A 137 27.71 14.02 -10.80
CA GLY A 137 27.06 14.42 -9.55
C GLY A 137 25.73 13.75 -9.33
N LYS A 138 24.88 14.40 -8.52
CA LYS A 138 23.53 13.92 -8.22
C LYS A 138 22.49 14.82 -8.85
N ASP A 139 21.44 14.21 -9.38
CA ASP A 139 20.23 14.89 -9.81
C ASP A 139 19.02 14.24 -9.14
N SER A 140 17.89 14.94 -9.14
CA SER A 140 16.66 14.40 -8.60
C SER A 140 15.45 15.09 -9.20
N PHE A 141 14.36 14.35 -9.34
CA PHE A 141 13.09 14.90 -9.79
C PHE A 141 11.91 14.20 -9.11
N PRO A 142 10.88 14.95 -8.70
CA PRO A 142 9.67 14.38 -8.11
C PRO A 142 8.67 13.90 -9.16
N TYR A 143 8.00 12.79 -8.86
CA TYR A 143 6.89 12.25 -9.66
C TYR A 143 5.68 11.92 -8.79
N THR A 144 4.54 11.70 -9.45
CA THR A 144 3.32 11.13 -8.89
C THR A 144 2.76 10.07 -9.84
N VAL A 145 1.96 9.16 -9.32
CA VAL A 145 1.19 8.18 -10.10
C VAL A 145 -0.30 8.35 -9.86
N GLN A 146 -1.11 7.79 -10.76
CA GLN A 146 -2.54 7.61 -10.52
C GLN A 146 -2.92 6.14 -10.55
N ASP A 147 -3.98 5.81 -9.83
CA ASP A 147 -4.63 4.52 -9.95
C ASP A 147 -5.77 4.51 -10.98
N ASP A 148 -6.39 3.36 -11.14
CA ASP A 148 -7.49 3.09 -12.06
C ASP A 148 -8.82 3.73 -11.66
N PHE A 149 -8.88 4.34 -10.47
CA PHE A 149 -9.98 5.19 -10.02
C PHE A 149 -9.70 6.69 -10.23
N GLY A 150 -8.48 7.04 -10.65
CA GLY A 150 -8.07 8.40 -10.98
C GLY A 150 -7.52 9.20 -9.80
N GLU A 151 -7.29 8.58 -8.64
CA GLU A 151 -6.69 9.25 -7.49
C GLU A 151 -5.19 9.40 -7.67
N THR A 152 -4.63 10.53 -7.19
CA THR A 152 -3.22 10.88 -7.39
C THR A 152 -2.41 10.68 -6.11
N SER A 153 -1.26 10.00 -6.21
CA SER A 153 -0.42 9.65 -5.07
C SER A 153 0.18 10.85 -4.32
N ASN A 154 0.82 10.56 -3.18
CA ASN A 154 1.88 11.42 -2.66
C ASN A 154 2.99 11.64 -3.71
N LYS A 155 3.81 12.66 -3.50
CA LYS A 155 5.04 12.81 -4.28
C LYS A 155 6.07 11.80 -3.81
N ALA A 156 6.72 11.14 -4.76
CA ALA A 156 7.93 10.36 -4.58
C ALA A 156 9.06 10.98 -5.41
N THR A 157 10.30 10.65 -5.08
CA THR A 157 11.51 11.24 -5.68
C THR A 157 12.32 10.15 -6.36
N VAL A 158 12.69 10.38 -7.62
CA VAL A 158 13.79 9.64 -8.25
C VAL A 158 15.09 10.35 -7.94
N THR A 159 16.05 9.64 -7.36
CA THR A 159 17.43 10.11 -7.16
C THR A 159 18.35 9.48 -8.20
N VAL A 160 19.08 10.30 -8.94
CA VAL A 160 20.06 9.83 -9.94
C VAL A 160 21.47 10.12 -9.46
N THR A 161 22.34 9.13 -9.51
CA THR A 161 23.80 9.33 -9.35
C THR A 161 24.50 9.14 -10.68
N ILE A 162 25.23 10.16 -11.13
CA ILE A 162 25.94 10.19 -12.42
C ILE A 162 27.44 10.17 -12.15
N GLY A 163 28.13 9.12 -12.62
CA GLY A 163 29.58 8.99 -12.45
C GLY A 163 30.20 7.75 -13.05
#